data_AF-A0A1F4LDF5-F1
#
_entry.id   AF-A0A1F4LDF5-F1
#
_cell.length_a   1.000
_cell.length_b   1.000
_cell.length_c   1.000
_cell.angle_alpha   90.00
_cell.angle_beta   90.00
_cell.angle_gamma   90.00
#
_symmetry.space_group_name_H-M   'P 1'
#
loop_
_entity.id
_entity.type
_entity.pdbx_description
1 polymer ?
#
loop_
_entity_poly.entity_id
_entity_poly.type
_entity_poly.pdbx_seq_one_letter_code
_entity_poly.pdbx_strand_id
1 'polypeptide(L)'
;MQKIAPETEAEAEDPDFKPLTAQEAQEWRSRNPAVSVWRLVGMQAVAGVLVALAAWLLSGQMPVAWSAGYGALAVVLPAALFARGMVRQNRAASAGAAMVGFFGWELVKIVLTVAMLAAAPKLVPQLSWLALLVGMVVTMKTYWIALMVRPGVRKTD
;
A
#
# COMPACT_ATOMS: atom_id res chain seq x y z
N MET A 1 -25.32 23.64 34.76
CA MET A 1 -25.29 22.65 33.67
C MET A 1 -25.12 23.41 32.35
N GLN A 2 -23.89 23.45 31.84
CA GLN A 2 -23.53 24.13 30.61
C GLN A 2 -23.91 23.21 29.44
N LYS A 3 -24.86 23.63 28.60
CA LYS A 3 -25.26 22.87 27.42
C LYS A 3 -24.15 22.98 26.38
N ILE A 4 -23.42 21.89 26.17
CA ILE A 4 -22.47 21.75 25.06
C ILE A 4 -23.34 21.52 23.81
N ALA A 5 -23.37 22.49 22.90
CA ALA A 5 -23.95 22.29 21.57
C ALA A 5 -23.08 21.27 20.82
N PRO A 6 -23.67 20.37 20.01
CA PRO A 6 -22.87 19.54 19.14
C PRO A 6 -22.26 20.46 18.08
N GLU A 7 -20.94 20.64 18.12
CA GLU A 7 -20.22 21.22 16.99
C GLU A 7 -20.35 20.21 15.84
N THR A 8 -21.31 20.47 14.95
CA THR A 8 -21.34 19.81 13.65
C THR A 8 -20.08 20.28 12.93
N GLU A 9 -19.07 19.41 12.89
CA GLU A 9 -18.00 19.48 11.91
C GLU A 9 -18.67 19.40 10.54
N ALA A 10 -19.05 20.55 10.00
CA ALA A 10 -19.45 20.67 8.62
C ALA A 10 -18.18 20.41 7.80
N GLU A 11 -18.03 19.18 7.32
CA GLU A 11 -17.18 18.91 6.16
C GLU A 11 -17.56 19.95 5.12
N ALA A 12 -16.63 20.84 4.79
CA ALA A 12 -16.79 21.76 3.67
C ALA A 12 -16.94 20.90 2.42
N GLU A 13 -18.19 20.68 2.00
CA GLU A 13 -18.54 20.15 0.69
C GLU A 13 -17.93 21.12 -0.33
N ASP A 14 -16.82 20.73 -0.92
CA ASP A 14 -16.14 21.49 -1.97
C ASP A 14 -17.13 21.62 -3.15
N PRO A 15 -17.76 22.79 -3.38
CA PRO A 15 -18.93 22.89 -4.23
C PRO A 15 -18.60 22.84 -5.74
N ASP A 16 -17.34 22.58 -6.09
CA ASP A 16 -16.81 22.60 -7.46
C ASP A 16 -16.50 21.19 -8.00
N PHE A 17 -17.25 20.17 -7.56
CA PHE A 17 -17.18 18.86 -8.19
C PHE A 17 -18.00 18.85 -9.49
N LYS A 18 -17.36 19.20 -10.63
CA LYS A 18 -17.95 19.06 -11.96
C LYS A 18 -17.86 17.58 -12.43
N PRO A 19 -18.96 16.81 -12.47
CA PRO A 19 -18.92 15.44 -12.98
C PRO A 19 -18.56 15.46 -14.47
N LEU A 20 -17.50 14.73 -14.84
CA LEU A 20 -17.06 14.61 -16.23
C LEU A 20 -18.10 13.85 -17.06
N THR A 21 -18.36 14.33 -18.27
CA THR A 21 -19.12 13.55 -19.26
C THR A 21 -18.35 12.28 -19.64
N ALA A 22 -19.05 11.26 -20.16
CA ALA A 22 -18.42 9.99 -20.52
C ALA A 22 -17.25 10.13 -21.52
N GLN A 23 -17.33 11.13 -22.41
CA GLN A 23 -16.30 11.47 -23.38
C GLN A 23 -15.09 12.13 -22.70
N GLU A 24 -15.30 13.15 -21.87
CA GLU A 24 -14.24 13.79 -21.10
C GLU A 24 -13.53 12.79 -20.17
N ALA A 25 -14.25 11.83 -19.59
CA ALA A 25 -13.67 10.79 -18.76
C ALA A 25 -12.78 9.80 -19.55
N GLN A 26 -13.10 9.53 -20.82
CA GLN A 26 -12.24 8.71 -21.69
C GLN A 26 -10.98 9.46 -22.09
N GLU A 27 -11.10 10.74 -22.46
CA GLU A 27 -9.95 11.60 -22.79
C GLU A 27 -9.04 11.81 -21.58
N TRP A 28 -9.61 11.95 -20.38
CA TRP A 28 -8.83 12.04 -19.16
C TRP A 28 -8.04 10.75 -18.88
N ARG A 29 -8.66 9.58 -19.07
CA ARG A 29 -7.99 8.27 -18.88
C ARG A 29 -6.86 8.03 -19.88
N SER A 30 -6.96 8.52 -21.11
CA SER A 30 -5.87 8.39 -22.09
C SER A 30 -4.66 9.25 -21.71
N ARG A 31 -4.89 10.41 -21.09
CA ARG A 31 -3.84 11.31 -20.60
C ARG A 31 -3.31 10.93 -19.21
N ASN A 32 -4.08 10.17 -18.42
CA ASN A 32 -3.75 9.77 -17.05
C ASN A 32 -3.78 8.25 -16.89
N PRO A 33 -2.79 7.53 -17.45
CA PRO A 33 -2.74 6.08 -17.28
C PRO A 33 -2.62 5.68 -15.81
N ALA A 34 -3.38 4.67 -15.42
CA ALA A 34 -3.33 4.11 -14.06
C ALA A 34 -1.93 3.53 -13.77
N VAL A 35 -1.44 3.73 -12.54
CA VAL A 35 -0.16 3.14 -12.13
C VAL A 35 -0.32 1.63 -12.05
N SER A 36 0.59 0.89 -12.69
CA SER A 36 0.62 -0.56 -12.59
C SER A 36 0.84 -1.00 -11.14
N VAL A 37 -0.05 -1.85 -10.63
CA VAL A 37 0.05 -2.42 -9.27
C VAL A 37 1.37 -3.18 -9.08
N TRP A 38 1.85 -3.87 -10.11
CA TRP A 38 3.15 -4.58 -10.08
C TRP A 38 4.35 -3.64 -9.93
N ARG A 39 4.24 -2.42 -10.47
CA ARG A 39 5.29 -1.40 -10.28
C ARG A 39 5.38 -0.99 -8.81
N LEU A 40 4.23 -0.81 -8.16
CA LEU A 40 4.18 -0.49 -6.73
C LEU A 40 4.79 -1.62 -5.88
N VAL A 41 4.44 -2.88 -6.17
CA VAL A 41 5.02 -4.04 -5.48
C VAL A 41 6.54 -4.10 -5.68
N GLY A 42 7.03 -3.83 -6.90
CA GLY A 42 8.47 -3.76 -7.17
C GLY A 42 9.17 -2.64 -6.37
N MET A 43 8.54 -1.46 -6.27
CA MET A 43 9.06 -0.36 -5.45
C MET A 43 9.08 -0.71 -3.96
N GLN A 44 8.06 -1.42 -3.46
CA GLN A 44 8.02 -1.94 -2.09
C GLN A 44 9.18 -2.90 -1.84
N ALA A 45 9.43 -3.84 -2.76
CA ALA A 45 10.54 -4.77 -2.65
C ALA A 45 11.90 -4.06 -2.60
N VAL A 46 12.12 -3.08 -3.48
CA VAL A 46 13.35 -2.28 -3.50
C VAL A 46 13.52 -1.50 -2.19
N ALA A 47 12.48 -0.81 -1.72
CA ALA A 47 12.54 -0.09 -0.45
C ALA A 47 12.82 -1.02 0.73
N GLY A 48 12.20 -2.20 0.75
CA GLY A 48 12.45 -3.22 1.75
C GLY A 48 13.92 -3.67 1.81
N VAL A 49 14.54 -3.90 0.65
CA VAL A 49 15.96 -4.22 0.54
C VAL A 49 16.82 -3.06 1.06
N LEU A 50 16.52 -1.82 0.67
CA LEU A 50 17.25 -0.64 1.14
C LEU A 50 17.17 -0.48 2.66
N VAL A 51 15.99 -0.72 3.26
CA VAL A 51 15.83 -0.65 4.72
C VAL A 51 16.57 -1.77 5.43
N ALA A 52 16.55 -2.99 4.91
CA ALA A 52 17.31 -4.10 5.49
C ALA A 52 18.82 -3.83 5.44
N LEU A 53 19.33 -3.27 4.33
CA LEU A 53 20.72 -2.85 4.19
C LEU A 53 21.07 -1.71 5.14
N ALA A 54 20.22 -0.68 5.24
CA ALA A 54 20.44 0.42 6.17
C ALA A 54 20.44 -0.06 7.63
N ALA A 55 19.51 -0.95 7.99
CA ALA A 55 19.45 -1.56 9.32
C ALA A 55 20.72 -2.36 9.64
N TRP A 56 21.25 -3.11 8.66
CA TRP A 56 22.52 -3.81 8.80
C TRP A 56 23.70 -2.85 9.02
N LEU A 57 23.83 -1.84 8.15
CA LEU A 57 24.94 -0.89 8.18
C LEU A 57 24.96 -0.03 9.46
N LEU A 58 23.80 0.36 9.96
CA LEU A 58 23.69 1.21 11.16
C LEU A 58 23.87 0.43 12.46
N SER A 59 23.38 -0.82 12.52
CA SER A 59 23.46 -1.63 13.74
C SER A 59 24.69 -2.51 13.82
N GLY A 60 25.31 -2.85 12.68
CA GLY A 60 26.32 -3.90 12.57
C GLY A 60 25.80 -5.31 12.84
N GLN A 61 24.48 -5.47 13.06
CA GLN A 61 23.88 -6.71 13.56
C GLN A 61 23.01 -7.35 12.48
N MET A 62 23.39 -8.56 12.08
CA MET A 62 22.62 -9.35 11.11
C MET A 62 21.17 -9.65 11.56
N PRO A 63 20.87 -9.92 12.87
CA PRO A 63 19.50 -10.11 13.32
C PRO A 63 18.60 -8.88 13.08
N VAL A 64 19.13 -7.67 13.21
CA VAL A 64 18.39 -6.42 12.99
C VAL A 64 18.05 -6.27 11.51
N ALA A 65 18.99 -6.59 10.62
CA ALA A 65 18.78 -6.63 9.18
C ALA A 65 17.69 -7.63 8.77
N TRP A 66 17.75 -8.86 9.30
CA TRP A 66 16.74 -9.89 9.06
C TRP A 66 15.36 -9.50 9.58
N SER A 67 15.31 -8.84 10.75
CA SER A 67 14.06 -8.35 11.33
C SER A 67 13.41 -7.30 10.43
N ALA A 68 14.18 -6.32 9.96
CA ALA A 68 13.69 -5.29 9.04
C ALA A 68 13.28 -5.87 7.68
N GLY A 69 14.08 -6.79 7.11
CA GLY A 69 13.75 -7.49 5.88
C GLY A 69 12.47 -8.32 6.00
N TYR A 70 12.28 -9.02 7.12
CA TYR A 70 11.05 -9.77 7.39
C TYR A 70 9.83 -8.86 7.50
N GLY A 71 9.97 -7.70 8.17
CA GLY A 71 8.95 -6.66 8.18
C GLY A 71 8.58 -6.18 6.78
N ALA A 72 9.57 -5.94 5.91
CA ALA A 72 9.30 -5.57 4.53
C ALA A 72 8.57 -6.68 3.75
N LEU A 73 8.96 -7.96 3.94
CA LEU A 73 8.27 -9.10 3.32
C LEU A 73 6.81 -9.23 3.77
N ALA A 74 6.51 -8.93 5.03
CA ALA A 74 5.16 -8.93 5.57
C ALA A 74 4.24 -7.88 4.89
N VAL A 75 4.80 -6.93 4.14
CA VAL A 75 4.05 -5.97 3.33
C VAL A 75 4.07 -6.37 1.84
N VAL A 76 5.24 -6.73 1.30
CA VAL A 76 5.42 -7.03 -0.12
C VAL A 76 4.68 -8.29 -0.54
N LEU A 77 4.74 -9.37 0.24
CA LEU A 77 4.15 -10.66 -0.15
C LEU A 77 2.62 -10.60 -0.24
N PRO A 78 1.89 -10.05 0.75
CA PRO A 78 0.44 -9.83 0.62
C PRO A 78 0.08 -8.90 -0.55
N ALA A 79 0.84 -7.83 -0.76
CA ALA A 79 0.61 -6.91 -1.86
C ALA A 79 0.81 -7.58 -3.23
N ALA A 80 1.84 -8.40 -3.39
CA ALA A 80 2.11 -9.17 -4.60
C ALA A 80 1.01 -10.20 -4.89
N LEU A 81 0.57 -10.93 -3.85
CA LEU A 81 -0.48 -11.93 -3.98
C LEU A 81 -1.81 -11.28 -4.41
N PHE A 82 -2.13 -10.13 -3.85
CA PHE A 82 -3.30 -9.35 -4.26
C PHE A 82 -3.19 -8.80 -5.67
N ALA A 83 -2.03 -8.26 -6.07
CA ALA A 83 -1.81 -7.81 -7.44
C ALA A 83 -2.07 -8.95 -8.44
N ARG A 84 -1.61 -10.16 -8.13
CA ARG A 84 -1.88 -11.37 -8.91
C ARG A 84 -3.37 -11.75 -8.90
N GLY A 85 -4.03 -11.67 -7.74
CA GLY A 85 -5.46 -11.95 -7.58
C GLY A 85 -6.34 -11.02 -8.42
N MET A 86 -6.03 -9.72 -8.40
CA MET A 86 -6.75 -8.68 -9.15
C MET A 86 -6.64 -8.85 -10.67
N VAL A 87 -5.47 -9.24 -11.19
CA VAL A 87 -5.32 -9.55 -12.63
C VAL A 87 -6.26 -10.66 -13.07
N ARG A 88 -6.49 -11.67 -12.22
CA ARG A 88 -7.44 -12.76 -12.50
C ARG A 88 -8.89 -12.29 -12.43
N GLN A 89 -9.18 -11.34 -11.56
CA GLN A 89 -10.53 -10.85 -11.30
C GLN A 89 -10.99 -9.75 -12.27
N ASN A 90 -10.07 -9.09 -13.00
CA ASN A 90 -10.40 -8.22 -14.12
C ASN A 90 -11.17 -8.93 -15.26
N ARG A 91 -11.29 -10.26 -15.20
CA ARG A 91 -12.12 -11.08 -16.09
C ARG A 91 -13.51 -11.40 -15.52
N ALA A 92 -13.86 -10.87 -14.35
CA ALA A 92 -15.16 -11.11 -13.71
C ALA A 92 -16.30 -10.49 -14.53
N ALA A 93 -17.40 -11.23 -14.66
CA ALA A 93 -18.51 -10.90 -15.55
C ALA A 93 -19.40 -9.73 -15.04
N SER A 94 -19.28 -9.32 -13.78
CA SER A 94 -20.09 -8.24 -13.20
C SER A 94 -19.34 -7.42 -12.15
N ALA A 95 -19.72 -6.15 -12.00
CA ALA A 95 -19.14 -5.22 -11.03
C ALA A 95 -19.32 -5.71 -9.57
N GLY A 96 -20.46 -6.32 -9.24
CA GLY A 96 -20.71 -6.90 -7.91
C GLY A 96 -19.78 -8.07 -7.58
N ALA A 97 -19.50 -8.95 -8.56
CA ALA A 97 -18.53 -10.03 -8.38
C ALA A 97 -17.09 -9.50 -8.24
N ALA A 98 -16.77 -8.38 -8.89
CA ALA A 98 -15.49 -7.70 -8.70
C ALA A 98 -15.31 -7.15 -7.28
N MET A 99 -16.37 -6.58 -6.68
CA MET A 99 -16.32 -6.09 -5.29
C MET A 99 -16.15 -7.25 -4.29
N VAL A 100 -16.94 -8.31 -4.39
CA VAL A 100 -16.87 -9.44 -3.45
C VAL A 100 -15.50 -10.09 -3.45
N GLY A 101 -14.91 -10.36 -4.63
CA GLY A 101 -13.58 -10.96 -4.66
C GLY A 101 -12.47 -9.98 -4.27
N PHE A 102 -12.65 -8.65 -4.43
CA PHE A 102 -11.71 -7.67 -3.87
C PHE A 102 -11.66 -7.81 -2.34
N PHE A 103 -12.83 -7.84 -1.68
CA PHE A 103 -12.91 -8.05 -0.23
C PHE A 103 -12.38 -9.42 0.19
N GLY A 104 -12.65 -10.48 -0.58
CA GLY A 104 -12.09 -11.80 -0.34
C GLY A 104 -10.56 -11.79 -0.38
N TRP A 105 -9.97 -11.13 -1.37
CA TRP A 105 -8.52 -10.96 -1.46
C TRP A 105 -7.94 -10.05 -0.37
N GLU A 106 -8.70 -9.05 0.08
CA GLU A 106 -8.30 -8.20 1.20
C GLU A 106 -8.21 -9.01 2.51
N LEU A 107 -9.19 -9.89 2.77
CA LEU A 107 -9.13 -10.81 3.91
C LEU A 107 -7.92 -11.73 3.82
N VAL A 108 -7.61 -12.26 2.63
CA VAL A 108 -6.42 -13.10 2.41
C VAL A 108 -5.14 -12.33 2.76
N LYS A 109 -5.01 -11.05 2.38
CA LYS A 109 -3.85 -10.25 2.77
C LYS A 109 -3.73 -10.10 4.28
N ILE A 110 -4.83 -9.78 4.95
CA ILE A 110 -4.85 -9.53 6.39
C ILE A 110 -4.41 -10.81 7.12
N VAL A 111 -5.05 -11.94 6.79
CA VAL A 111 -4.71 -13.24 7.37
C VAL A 111 -3.26 -13.61 7.10
N LEU A 112 -2.76 -13.40 5.88
CA LEU A 112 -1.36 -13.66 5.54
C LEU A 112 -0.40 -12.78 6.33
N THR A 113 -0.69 -11.49 6.46
CA THR A 113 0.14 -10.55 7.23
C THR A 113 0.20 -10.96 8.70
N VAL A 114 -0.95 -11.25 9.30
CA VAL A 114 -1.03 -11.71 10.70
C VAL A 114 -0.28 -13.03 10.90
N ALA A 115 -0.45 -13.99 9.99
CA ALA A 115 0.26 -15.26 10.04
C ALA A 115 1.79 -15.07 9.94
N MET A 116 2.24 -14.19 9.05
CA MET A 116 3.66 -13.83 8.94
C MET A 116 4.17 -13.18 10.23
N LEU A 117 3.45 -12.23 10.82
CA LEU A 117 3.86 -11.60 12.07
C LEU A 117 3.91 -12.59 13.23
N ALA A 118 2.93 -13.50 13.33
CA ALA A 118 2.92 -14.56 14.31
C ALA A 118 4.09 -15.55 14.13
N ALA A 119 4.52 -15.79 12.89
CA ALA A 119 5.67 -16.62 12.57
C ALA A 119 7.02 -15.92 12.77
N ALA A 120 7.05 -14.58 12.87
CA ALA A 120 8.28 -13.79 12.91
C ALA A 120 9.26 -14.21 14.02
N PRO A 121 8.84 -14.44 15.28
CA PRO A 121 9.76 -14.82 16.36
C PRO A 121 10.37 -16.22 16.16
N LYS A 122 9.72 -17.08 15.38
CA LYS A 122 10.21 -18.43 15.06
C LYS A 122 11.16 -18.44 13.87
N LEU A 123 10.95 -17.54 12.90
CA LEU A 123 11.70 -17.49 11.65
C LEU A 123 12.94 -16.57 11.71
N VAL A 124 12.92 -15.56 12.58
CA VAL A 124 14.05 -14.62 12.74
C VAL A 124 14.65 -14.78 14.13
N PRO A 125 15.83 -15.41 14.26
CA PRO A 125 16.56 -15.48 15.52
C PRO A 125 16.90 -14.08 16.03
N GLN A 126 16.75 -13.84 17.33
CA GLN A 126 17.05 -12.54 17.97
C GLN A 126 16.28 -11.38 17.32
N LEU A 127 14.98 -11.61 17.06
CA LEU A 127 14.08 -10.65 16.42
C LEU A 127 14.11 -9.28 17.12
N SER A 128 14.48 -8.24 16.39
CA SER A 128 14.30 -6.86 16.79
C SER A 128 12.92 -6.38 16.32
N TRP A 129 11.98 -6.31 17.26
CA TRP A 129 10.61 -5.84 16.98
C TRP A 129 10.60 -4.44 16.36
N LEU A 130 11.48 -3.54 16.81
CA LEU A 130 11.63 -2.19 16.25
C LEU A 130 12.05 -2.23 14.79
N ALA A 131 13.07 -3.03 14.47
CA ALA A 131 13.55 -3.15 13.10
C ALA A 131 12.47 -3.74 12.18
N LEU A 132 11.74 -4.74 12.66
CA LEU A 132 10.59 -5.30 11.94
C LEU A 132 9.53 -4.24 11.66
N LEU A 133 9.13 -3.45 12.66
CA LEU A 133 8.13 -2.39 12.48
C LEU A 133 8.61 -1.31 11.50
N VAL A 134 9.87 -0.86 11.63
CA VAL A 134 10.47 0.10 10.70
C VAL A 134 10.45 -0.44 9.28
N GLY A 135 10.84 -1.70 9.09
CA GLY A 135 10.77 -2.41 7.81
C GLY A 135 9.37 -2.37 7.20
N MET A 136 8.33 -2.69 8.00
CA MET A 136 6.95 -2.61 7.54
C MET A 136 6.53 -1.17 7.17
N VAL A 137 6.73 -0.22 8.09
CA VAL A 137 6.24 1.15 7.93
C VAL A 137 6.85 1.82 6.71
N VAL A 138 8.17 1.72 6.54
CA VAL A 138 8.86 2.32 5.39
C VAL A 138 8.39 1.67 4.09
N THR A 139 8.29 0.33 4.06
CA THR A 139 7.81 -0.41 2.89
C THR A 139 6.36 -0.02 2.54
N MET A 140 5.49 0.14 3.53
CA MET A 140 4.10 0.56 3.33
C MET A 140 4.00 2.01 2.82
N LYS A 141 4.91 2.90 3.26
CA LYS A 141 4.95 4.31 2.86
C LYS A 141 5.48 4.56 1.44
N THR A 142 6.00 3.55 0.76
CA THR A 142 6.47 3.67 -0.63
C THR A 142 5.40 4.14 -1.62
N TYR A 143 4.12 4.00 -1.30
CA TYR A 143 3.03 4.57 -2.11
C TYR A 143 3.17 6.09 -2.30
N TRP A 144 3.58 6.81 -1.26
CA TRP A 144 3.83 8.26 -1.34
C TRP A 144 5.00 8.58 -2.27
N ILE A 145 6.06 7.75 -2.24
CA ILE A 145 7.20 7.87 -3.14
C ILE A 145 6.75 7.61 -4.58
N ALA A 146 5.93 6.59 -4.82
CA ALA A 146 5.38 6.30 -6.14
C ALA A 146 4.51 7.45 -6.69
N LEU A 147 3.75 8.12 -5.83
CA LEU A 147 2.96 9.29 -6.20
C LEU A 147 3.82 10.52 -6.49
N MET A 148 4.85 10.80 -5.68
CA MET A 148 5.76 11.93 -5.88
C MET A 148 6.63 11.77 -7.14
N VAL A 149 6.99 10.54 -7.50
CA VAL A 149 7.79 10.25 -8.71
C VAL A 149 6.93 10.26 -9.98
N ARG A 150 5.61 10.47 -9.90
CA ARG A 150 4.80 10.75 -11.09
C ARG A 150 5.33 12.03 -11.76
N PRO A 151 5.76 11.97 -13.03
CA PRO A 151 5.98 13.19 -13.81
C PRO A 151 4.68 13.97 -13.75
N GLY A 152 4.74 15.18 -13.21
CA GLY A 152 3.56 16.01 -13.00
C GLY A 152 2.74 16.06 -14.28
N VAL A 153 1.44 15.79 -14.15
CA VAL A 153 0.46 16.27 -15.13
C VAL A 153 0.79 17.73 -15.32
N ARG A 154 1.28 18.11 -16.51
CA ARG A 154 1.53 19.51 -16.84
C ARG A 154 0.25 20.26 -16.48
N LYS A 155 0.33 21.12 -15.47
CA LYS A 155 -0.66 22.18 -15.30
C LYS A 155 -0.59 22.96 -16.60
N THR A 156 -1.60 22.81 -17.44
CA THR A 156 -1.87 23.77 -18.49
C THR A 156 -2.30 25.03 -17.76
N ASP A 157 -1.43 26.04 -17.77
CA ASP A 157 -1.81 27.43 -17.57
C ASP A 157 -2.86 27.86 -18.61
#